data_AF-A0A914YAJ1-F1
#
_entry.id   AF-A0A914YAJ1-F1
#
_cell.length_a   1.000
_cell.length_b   1.000
_cell.length_c   1.000
_cell.angle_alpha   90.00
_cell.angle_beta   90.00
_cell.angle_gamma   90.00
#
_symmetry.space_group_name_H-M   'P 1'
#
loop_
_entity.id
_entity.type
_entity.pdbx_description
1 polymer ?
#
loop_
_entity_poly.entity_id
_entity_poly.type
_entity_poly.pdbx_seq_one_letter_code
_entity_poly.pdbx_strand_id
1 'polypeptide(L)' 'MSHPQDSPVPVPFVSRLTEPLKPGQTLFVHGKVLENASAFQINLLSGTPMIDEHLGEYYRILSYLSTILSIYL' A
#
# COMPACT_ATOMS: atom_id res chain seq x y z
N MET A 1 7.29 9.92 15.54
CA MET A 1 8.55 10.53 15.08
C MET A 1 8.74 10.08 13.64
N SER A 2 8.81 11.00 12.68
CA SER A 2 9.13 10.70 11.28
C SER A 2 10.60 10.30 11.17
N HIS A 3 10.90 9.21 10.46
CA HIS A 3 12.29 8.82 10.20
C HIS A 3 12.94 9.88 9.31
N PRO A 4 14.22 10.26 9.51
CA PRO A 4 14.87 11.34 8.76
C PRO A 4 14.92 11.17 7.23
N GLN A 5 14.54 10.00 6.71
CA GLN A 5 14.47 9.66 5.29
C GLN A 5 13.03 9.59 4.73
N ASP A 6 12.02 9.87 5.56
CA ASP A 6 10.62 9.85 5.11
C ASP A 6 10.33 11.09 4.25
N SER A 7 10.60 10.99 2.95
CA SER A 7 10.14 11.99 1.99
C SER A 7 8.62 11.87 1.82
N PRO A 8 7.86 12.97 1.87
CA PRO A 8 6.45 12.93 1.52
C PRO A 8 6.29 12.38 0.11
N VAL A 9 5.53 11.29 -0.01
CA VAL A 9 5.18 10.69 -1.29
C VAL A 9 3.82 11.24 -1.71
N PRO A 10 3.68 11.84 -2.91
CA PRO A 10 2.39 12.33 -3.37
C PRO A 10 1.43 11.17 -3.60
N VAL A 11 0.17 11.36 -3.19
CA VAL A 11 -0.93 10.41 -3.44
C VAL A 11 -1.78 10.89 -4.63
N PRO A 12 -2.24 10.00 -5.54
CA PRO A 12 -2.03 8.55 -5.53
C PRO A 12 -0.59 8.16 -5.86
N PHE A 13 -0.05 7.19 -5.12
CA PHE A 13 1.29 6.63 -5.36
C PHE A 13 1.18 5.25 -6.00
N VAL A 14 1.91 5.06 -7.10
CA VAL A 14 2.01 3.77 -7.79
C VAL A 14 3.48 3.50 -8.08
N SER A 15 3.95 2.32 -7.72
CA SER A 15 5.29 1.87 -8.02
C SER A 15 5.31 0.37 -8.29
N ARG A 16 6.28 -0.08 -9.08
CA ARG A 16 6.57 -1.50 -9.31
C ARG A 16 7.68 -1.92 -8.38
N LEU A 17 7.48 -2.99 -7.62
CA LEU A 17 8.55 -3.63 -6.88
C LEU A 17 9.60 -4.16 -7.87
N THR A 18 10.87 -3.84 -7.64
CA THR A 18 11.97 -4.31 -8.48
C THR A 18 12.14 -5.83 -8.41
N GLU A 19 11.71 -6.44 -7.31
CA GLU A 19 11.65 -7.88 -7.11
C GLU A 19 10.27 -8.30 -6.57
N PRO A 20 9.78 -9.51 -6.90
CA PRO A 20 8.56 -10.03 -6.31
C PRO A 20 8.68 -10.22 -4.79
N LEU A 21 7.59 -9.99 -4.05
CA LEU A 21 7.52 -10.36 -2.64
C LEU A 21 7.56 -11.88 -2.50
N LYS A 22 8.41 -12.36 -1.59
CA LYS A 22 8.54 -13.78 -1.23
C LYS A 22 7.82 -14.05 0.09
N PRO A 23 7.37 -15.30 0.33
CA PRO A 23 6.81 -15.69 1.62
C PRO A 23 7.72 -15.32 2.79
N GLY A 24 7.13 -14.83 3.88
CA GLY A 24 7.84 -14.34 5.07
C GLY A 24 8.44 -12.93 4.95
N GLN A 25 8.31 -12.24 3.81
CA GLN A 25 8.68 -10.82 3.70
C GLN A 25 7.53 -9.91 4.15
N THR A 26 7.87 -8.72 4.66
CA THR A 26 6.91 -7.72 5.13
C THR A 26 7.09 -6.40 4.38
N LEU A 27 5.99 -5.84 3.88
CA LEU A 27 5.93 -4.50 3.31
C LEU A 27 5.47 -3.51 4.38
N PHE A 28 6.30 -2.51 4.69
CA PHE A 28 5.96 -1.43 5.62
C PHE A 28 5.43 -0.22 4.85
N VAL A 29 4.22 0.23 5.19
CA VAL A 29 3.64 1.48 4.69
C VAL A 29 3.42 2.41 5.87
N HIS A 30 4.15 3.52 5.91
CA HIS A 30 4.02 4.54 6.93
C HIS A 30 3.39 5.80 6.36
N GLY A 31 2.45 6.39 7.09
CA GLY A 31 1.77 7.60 6.67
C GLY A 31 0.88 8.16 7.76
N LYS A 32 0.35 9.36 7.51
CA LYS A 32 -0.66 10.00 8.38
C LYS A 32 -1.98 10.06 7.60
N VAL A 33 -3.04 9.53 8.19
CA VAL A 33 -4.41 9.76 7.70
C VAL A 33 -4.80 11.20 8.03
N LEU A 34 -5.28 11.94 7.04
CA LEU A 34 -5.76 13.31 7.24
C LEU A 34 -7.06 13.32 8.05
N GLU A 35 -7.28 14.35 8.87
CA GLU A 35 -8.42 14.42 9.81
C GLU A 35 -9.79 14.32 9.11
N ASN A 36 -9.87 14.78 7.86
CA ASN A 36 -11.08 14.78 7.04
C ASN A 36 -11.11 13.65 5.99
N ALA A 37 -10.15 12.71 6.02
CA ALA A 37 -10.15 11.58 5.11
C ALA A 37 -11.18 10.53 5.56
N SER A 38 -12.02 10.06 4.62
CA SER A 38 -12.99 9.00 4.87
C SER A 38 -12.38 7.60 4.78
N ALA A 39 -11.40 7.41 3.89
CA ALA A 39 -10.70 6.16 3.68
C ALA A 39 -9.37 6.37 2.95
N PHE A 40 -8.51 5.37 2.99
CA PHE A 40 -7.40 5.19 2.05
C PHE A 40 -7.33 3.74 1.60
N GLN A 41 -6.65 3.50 0.49
CA GLN A 41 -6.52 2.17 -0.09
C GLN A 41 -5.06 1.83 -0.35
N ILE A 42 -4.68 0.61 -0.01
CA ILE A 42 -3.43 -0.01 -0.42
C ILE A 42 -3.80 -1.23 -1.24
N ASN A 43 -3.31 -1.28 -2.48
CA ASN A 43 -3.56 -2.37 -3.41
C ASN A 43 -2.23 -3.02 -3.78
N LEU A 44 -2.13 -4.34 -3.59
CA LEU A 44 -1.04 -5.14 -4.15
C LEU A 44 -1.51 -5.69 -5.49
N LEU A 45 -0.88 -5.21 -6.58
CA LEU A 45 -1.22 -5.59 -7.95
C LEU A 45 -0.22 -6.62 -8.47
N SER A 46 -0.72 -7.63 -9.17
CA SER A 46 0.09 -8.63 -9.87
C SER A 46 -0.29 -8.67 -11.35
N GLY A 47 0.69 -8.74 -12.25
CA GLY A 47 0.50 -8.86 -13.70
C GLY A 47 0.02 -7.60 -14.43
N THR A 48 -0.70 -6.69 -13.76
CA THR A 48 -1.21 -5.43 -14.34
C THR A 48 -1.01 -4.25 -13.38
N PRO A 49 -0.69 -3.03 -13.89
CA PRO A 49 -0.67 -1.82 -13.06
C PRO A 49 -2.07 -1.20 -12.86
N MET A 50 -3.12 -1.78 -13.45
CA MET A 50 -4.48 -1.27 -13.35
C MET A 50 -5.22 -1.94 -12.19
N ILE A 51 -5.94 -1.13 -11.42
CA ILE A 51 -6.94 -1.63 -10.45
C ILE A 51 -8.23 -1.83 -11.25
N ASP A 52 -8.43 -3.03 -11.75
CA ASP A 52 -9.61 -3.41 -12.53
C ASP A 52 -10.10 -4.76 -12.02
N GLU A 53 -11.38 -4.83 -11.66
CA GLU A 53 -12.05 -6.04 -11.15
C GLU A 53 -12.12 -7.19 -12.15
N HIS A 54 -11.86 -6.92 -13.43
CA HIS A 54 -11.96 -7.88 -14.51
C HIS A 54 -10.61 -8.24 -15.16
N LEU A 55 -9.52 -7.52 -14.85
CA LEU A 55 -8.24 -7.65 -15.58
C LEU A 55 -7.04 -8.14 -14.76
N GLY A 56 -7.23 -8.55 -13.49
CA GLY A 56 -6.16 -9.16 -12.72
C GLY A 56 -6.52 -9.60 -11.30
N GLU A 57 -5.63 -10.37 -10.68
CA GLU A 57 -5.66 -10.70 -9.25
C GLU A 57 -5.08 -9.50 -8.47
N TYR A 58 -5.90 -8.85 -7.64
CA TYR A 58 -5.43 -7.83 -6.70
C TYR A 58 -5.97 -8.08 -5.30
N TYR A 59 -5.12 -7.85 -4.30
CA TYR A 59 -5.52 -7.87 -2.90
C TYR A 59 -5.84 -6.45 -2.47
N ARG A 60 -7.12 -6.19 -2.19
CA ARG A 60 -7.60 -4.89 -1.71
C ARG A 60 -7.69 -4.88 -0.20
N ILE A 61 -6.96 -3.95 0.42
CA ILE A 61 -7.01 -3.74 1.86
C ILE A 61 -7.64 -2.38 2.12
N LEU A 62 -8.89 -2.39 2.59
CA LEU A 62 -9.60 -1.20 3.07
C LEU A 62 -9.20 -0.98 4.53
N SER A 63 -8.46 0.08 4.80
CA SER A 63 -8.03 0.41 6.17
C SER A 63 -8.76 1.66 6.65
N TYR A 64 -9.32 1.59 7.86
CA TYR A 64 -9.98 2.70 8.55
C TYR A 64 -9.21 3.00 9.84
N LEU A 65 -8.51 4.14 9.86
CA LEU A 65 -7.76 4.73 10.99
C LEU A 65 -6.67 3.84 11.64
N SER A 66 -5.45 4.39 11.67
CA SER A 66 -4.21 3.86 12.28
C SER A 66 -4.07 2.33 12.28
N THR A 67 -3.79 1.76 11.11
CA THR A 67 -3.41 0.35 11.00
C THR A 67 -1.93 0.23 10.68
N ILE A 68 -1.15 -0.37 11.58
CA ILE A 68 0.14 -0.97 11.19
C ILE A 68 -0.23 -2.23 10.44
N LEU A 69 -0.18 -2.18 9.12
CA LEU A 69 -0.50 -3.33 8.29
C LEU A 69 0.75 -4.20 8.16
N SER A 70 0.80 -5.29 8.93
CA SER A 70 1.77 -6.37 8.70
C SER A 70 1.12 -7.41 7.79
N ILE A 71 1.49 -7.42 6.52
CA ILE A 71 1.10 -8.47 5.59
C ILE A 71 2.09 -9.62 5.76
N TYR A 72 1.62 -10.77 6.23
CA TYR A 72 2.37 -12.02 6.22
C TYR A 72 1.96 -12.81 4.99
N LEU A 73 2.90 -13.00 4.06
CA LEU A 73 2.75 -13.85 2.87
C LEU A 73 3.27 -15.26 3.16
#